data_AF-A0A6N6MBJ5-F1
#
_entry.id   AF-A0A6N6MBJ5-F1
#
_cell.length_a   1.000
_cell.length_b   1.000
_cell.length_c   1.000
_cell.angle_alpha   90.00
_cell.angle_beta   90.00
_cell.angle_gamma   90.00
#
_symmetry.space_group_name_H-M   'P 1'
#
loop_
_entity.id
_entity.type
_entity.pdbx_description
1 polymer ?
#
loop_
_entity_poly.entity_id
_entity_poly.type
_entity_poly.pdbx_seq_one_letter_code
_entity_poly.pdbx_strand_id
1 'polypeptide(L)'
;MNTKFKLFFSLILIPQRIFGVWLFYFISSSLFSTELSAKTVLFVVLQSLGVQLITLFATKTEKMQEILKGTDVSVPVWFILSGFFADLLFVTIDLLI
;
A
#
# COMPACT_ATOMS: atom_id res chain seq x y z
N MET A 1 -18.59 5.50 3.26
CA MET A 1 -17.64 6.31 4.06
C MET A 1 -17.81 7.80 3.77
N ASN A 2 -17.90 8.64 4.81
CA ASN A 2 -17.93 10.10 4.65
C ASN A 2 -16.60 10.60 4.03
N THR A 3 -16.66 11.60 3.14
CA THR A 3 -15.50 12.16 2.43
C THR A 3 -14.39 12.63 3.38
N LYS A 4 -14.76 13.20 4.54
CA LYS A 4 -13.80 13.62 5.59
C LYS A 4 -13.00 12.44 6.14
N PHE A 5 -13.65 11.29 6.32
CA PHE A 5 -12.99 10.08 6.80
C PHE A 5 -12.05 9.52 5.73
N LYS A 6 -12.44 9.50 4.45
CA LYS A 6 -11.54 9.08 3.34
C LYS A 6 -10.26 9.92 3.30
N LEU A 7 -10.40 11.24 3.46
CA LEU A 7 -9.27 12.18 3.48
C LEU A 7 -8.32 11.92 4.65
N PHE A 8 -8.87 11.80 5.86
CA PHE A 8 -8.08 11.52 7.06
C PHE A 8 -7.38 10.15 6.98
N PHE A 9 -8.10 9.15 6.47
CA PHE A 9 -7.56 7.80 6.29
C PHE A 9 -6.44 7.78 5.23
N SER A 10 -6.59 8.50 4.11
CA SER A 10 -5.52 8.70 3.13
C SER A 10 -4.26 9.31 3.74
N LEU A 11 -4.43 10.34 4.59
CA LEU A 11 -3.31 11.02 5.24
C LEU A 11 -2.53 10.10 6.20
N ILE A 12 -3.21 9.17 6.88
CA ILE A 12 -2.56 8.16 7.74
C ILE A 12 -1.85 7.09 6.91
N LEU A 13 -2.44 6.70 5.79
CA LEU A 13 -1.90 5.64 4.95
C LEU A 13 -0.67 6.11 4.13
N ILE A 14 -0.54 7.40 3.80
CA ILE A 14 0.63 7.92 3.07
C ILE A 14 1.95 7.61 3.80
N PRO A 15 2.14 7.97 5.09
CA PRO A 15 3.30 7.56 5.87
C PRO A 15 3.48 6.04 5.92
N GLN A 16 2.39 5.27 6.03
CA GLN A 16 2.44 3.81 6.06
C GLN A 16 2.98 3.23 4.75
N ARG A 17 2.65 3.80 3.59
CA ARG A 17 3.21 3.38 2.28
C ARG A 17 4.68 3.72 2.14
N ILE A 18 5.05 4.95 2.49
CA ILE A 18 6.46 5.38 2.43
C ILE A 18 7.29 4.46 3.33
N PHE A 19 6.80 4.17 4.53
CA PHE A 19 7.44 3.25 5.45
C PHE A 19 7.49 1.81 4.90
N GLY A 20 6.41 1.31 4.29
CA GLY A 20 6.37 -0.02 3.68
C GLY A 20 7.42 -0.20 2.59
N VAL A 21 7.51 0.74 1.64
CA VAL A 21 8.53 0.72 0.59
C VAL A 21 9.93 0.85 1.16
N TRP A 22 10.14 1.71 2.16
CA TRP A 22 11.43 1.86 2.82
C TRP A 22 11.86 0.60 3.57
N LEU A 23 10.96 -0.03 4.33
CA LEU A 23 11.23 -1.26 5.07
C LEU A 23 11.61 -2.38 4.10
N PHE A 24 10.92 -2.46 2.96
CA PHE A 24 11.20 -3.47 1.95
C PHE A 24 12.52 -3.22 1.23
N TYR A 25 12.86 -1.95 0.95
CA TYR A 25 14.19 -1.56 0.47
C TYR A 25 15.27 -2.02 1.44
N PHE A 26 15.10 -1.73 2.73
CA PHE A 26 16.07 -2.08 3.78
C PHE A 26 16.26 -3.60 3.91
N ILE A 27 15.17 -4.37 3.88
CA ILE A 27 15.23 -5.84 3.93
C ILE A 27 15.89 -6.39 2.66
N SER A 28 15.50 -5.90 1.48
CA SER A 28 16.03 -6.39 0.20
C SER A 28 17.52 -6.08 0.06
N SER A 29 17.97 -4.87 0.42
CA SER A 29 19.38 -4.49 0.39
C SER A 29 20.21 -5.31 1.40
N SER A 30 19.63 -5.63 2.55
CA SER A 30 20.27 -6.49 3.56
C SER A 30 20.39 -7.95 3.13
N LEU A 31 19.38 -8.50 2.45
CA LEU A 31 19.32 -9.92 2.08
C LEU A 31 20.01 -10.24 0.76
N PHE A 32 19.96 -9.32 -0.21
CA PHE A 32 20.38 -9.57 -1.59
C PHE A 32 21.52 -8.66 -2.06
N SER A 33 22.03 -7.77 -1.19
CA SER A 33 23.05 -6.76 -1.53
C SER A 33 22.65 -5.89 -2.72
N THR A 34 21.34 -5.80 -3.00
CA THR A 34 20.80 -5.03 -4.12
C THR A 34 20.57 -3.59 -3.67
N GLU A 35 21.28 -2.65 -4.29
CA GLU A 35 20.98 -1.24 -4.12
C GLU A 35 19.87 -0.83 -5.09
N LEU A 36 18.63 -0.66 -4.61
CA LEU A 36 17.63 0.05 -5.40
C LEU A 36 18.01 1.52 -5.50
N SER A 37 17.95 2.07 -6.71
CA SER A 37 18.20 3.49 -6.93
C SER A 37 17.15 4.35 -6.21
N ALA A 38 17.54 5.55 -5.77
CA ALA A 38 16.58 6.51 -5.19
C ALA A 38 15.42 6.84 -6.14
N LYS A 39 15.65 6.78 -7.46
CA LYS A 39 14.62 6.96 -8.49
C LYS A 39 13.59 5.83 -8.47
N THR A 40 14.05 4.59 -8.39
CA THR A 40 13.21 3.40 -8.25
C THR A 40 12.33 3.49 -7.00
N VAL A 41 12.93 3.79 -5.84
CA VAL A 41 12.20 3.91 -4.57
C VAL A 41 11.11 4.98 -4.68
N LEU A 42 11.43 6.14 -5.26
CA LEU A 42 10.45 7.21 -5.48
C LEU A 42 9.32 6.75 -6.42
N PHE A 43 9.63 6.04 -7.49
CA PHE A 43 8.64 5.55 -8.46
C PHE A 43 7.68 4.54 -7.82
N VAL A 44 8.21 3.59 -7.05
CA VAL A 44 7.41 2.60 -6.33
C VAL A 44 6.49 3.26 -5.29
N VAL A 45 7.00 4.25 -4.55
CA VAL A 45 6.18 5.04 -3.61
C VAL A 45 5.03 5.73 -4.35
N LEU A 46 5.30 6.37 -5.50
CA LEU A 46 4.26 7.06 -6.28
C LEU A 46 3.21 6.08 -6.83
N GLN A 47 3.62 4.92 -7.35
CA GLN A 47 2.72 3.88 -7.83
C GLN A 47 1.83 3.34 -6.70
N SER A 48 2.44 3.03 -5.56
CA SER A 48 1.76 2.60 -4.34
C SER A 48 0.67 3.59 -3.89
N LEU A 49 1.03 4.88 -3.79
CA LEU A 49 0.11 5.95 -3.42
C LEU A 49 -1.02 6.13 -4.46
N GLY A 50 -0.70 6.00 -5.75
CA GLY A 50 -1.68 6.04 -6.83
C GLY A 50 -2.72 4.92 -6.70
N VAL A 51 -2.27 3.68 -6.51
CA VAL A 51 -3.17 2.54 -6.29
C VAL A 51 -4.02 2.77 -5.05
N GLN A 52 -3.43 3.21 -3.94
CA GLN A 52 -4.18 3.48 -2.72
C GLN A 52 -5.32 4.48 -2.91
N LEU A 53 -5.03 5.60 -3.59
CA LEU A 53 -6.05 6.61 -3.90
C LEU A 53 -7.16 6.00 -4.74
N ILE A 54 -6.82 5.31 -5.83
CA ILE A 54 -7.80 4.64 -6.69
C ILE A 54 -8.66 3.67 -5.87
N THR A 55 -8.05 2.82 -5.05
CA THR A 55 -8.77 1.86 -4.22
C THR A 55 -9.69 2.56 -3.22
N LEU A 56 -9.25 3.63 -2.54
CA LEU A 56 -10.07 4.37 -1.57
C LEU A 56 -11.28 5.07 -2.20
N PHE A 57 -11.12 5.59 -3.41
CA PHE A 57 -12.19 6.28 -4.12
C PHE A 57 -13.13 5.32 -4.85
N ALA A 58 -12.61 4.23 -5.43
CA ALA A 58 -13.39 3.22 -6.13
C ALA A 58 -14.12 2.24 -5.19
N THR A 59 -13.58 1.97 -4.00
CA THR A 59 -14.17 0.98 -3.09
C THR A 59 -15.45 1.50 -2.45
N LYS A 60 -16.54 0.77 -2.67
CA LYS A 60 -17.79 0.94 -1.92
C LYS A 60 -17.69 0.18 -0.60
N THR A 61 -17.74 0.92 0.51
CA THR A 61 -17.58 0.36 1.86
C THR A 61 -18.56 -0.79 2.14
N GLU A 62 -19.81 -0.67 1.69
CA GLU A 62 -20.86 -1.68 1.88
C GLU A 62 -20.51 -3.02 1.22
N LYS A 63 -20.06 -3.00 -0.05
CA LYS A 63 -19.60 -4.20 -0.75
C LYS A 63 -18.39 -4.83 -0.06
N MET A 64 -17.44 -4.00 0.42
CA MET A 64 -16.27 -4.53 1.10
C MET A 64 -16.63 -5.14 2.47
N GLN A 65 -17.58 -4.55 3.19
CA GLN A 65 -18.11 -5.13 4.43
C GLN A 65 -18.81 -6.47 4.18
N GLU A 66 -19.51 -6.59 3.06
CA GLU A 66 -20.14 -7.85 2.65
C GLU A 66 -19.11 -8.93 2.30
N ILE A 67 -18.04 -8.57 1.59
CA ILE A 67 -16.93 -9.50 1.28
C ILE A 67 -16.19 -9.96 2.54
N LEU A 68 -15.98 -9.04 3.48
CA LEU A 68 -15.29 -9.33 4.75
C LEU A 68 -16.23 -9.96 5.79
N LYS A 69 -17.51 -10.16 5.47
CA LYS A 69 -18.50 -10.71 6.39
C LYS A 69 -18.13 -12.16 6.70
N GLY A 70 -17.90 -12.45 7.99
CA GLY A 70 -17.40 -13.75 8.45
C GLY A 70 -15.89 -13.84 8.59
N THR A 71 -15.15 -12.75 8.31
CA THR A 71 -13.75 -12.57 8.73
C THR A 71 -13.69 -11.64 9.94
N ASP A 72 -12.72 -11.83 10.84
CA ASP A 72 -12.43 -10.87 11.92
C ASP A 72 -11.68 -9.62 11.43
N VAL A 73 -11.63 -9.40 10.11
CA VAL A 73 -10.88 -8.32 9.48
C VAL A 73 -11.80 -7.13 9.19
N SER A 74 -11.49 -5.99 9.79
CA SER A 74 -12.21 -4.74 9.50
C SER A 74 -11.78 -4.15 8.14
N VAL A 75 -12.68 -3.41 7.48
CA VAL A 75 -12.38 -2.72 6.20
C VAL A 75 -11.11 -1.85 6.27
N PRO A 76 -10.88 -1.04 7.34
CA PRO A 76 -9.63 -0.30 7.51
C PRO A 76 -8.38 -1.20 7.50
N VAL A 77 -8.43 -2.32 8.22
CA VAL A 77 -7.30 -3.27 8.31
C VAL A 77 -7.06 -3.93 6.95
N TRP A 78 -8.12 -4.33 6.24
CA TRP A 78 -7.99 -4.86 4.88
C TRP A 78 -7.34 -3.87 3.92
N PHE A 79 -7.67 -2.58 4.03
CA PHE A 79 -7.05 -1.51 3.23
C PHE A 79 -5.54 -1.38 3.50
N ILE A 80 -5.11 -1.50 4.76
CA ILE A 80 -3.70 -1.47 5.13
C ILE A 80 -2.98 -2.70 4.56
N LEU A 81 -3.56 -3.89 4.75
CA LEU A 81 -2.96 -5.16 4.30
C LEU A 81 -2.84 -5.24 2.78
N SER A 82 -3.93 -4.97 2.06
CA SER A 82 -3.93 -4.92 0.59
C SER A 82 -2.92 -3.91 0.06
N GLY A 83 -2.72 -2.82 0.81
CA GLY A 83 -1.70 -1.86 0.50
C GLY A 83 -0.29 -2.40 0.60
N PHE A 84 0.05 -2.96 1.76
CA PHE A 84 1.35 -3.57 1.97
C PHE A 84 1.69 -4.64 0.91
N PHE A 85 0.71 -5.45 0.50
CA PHE A 85 0.88 -6.41 -0.61
C PHE A 85 1.18 -5.74 -1.95
N ALA A 86 0.52 -4.62 -2.28
CA ALA A 86 0.79 -3.89 -3.51
C ALA A 86 2.21 -3.30 -3.51
N ASP A 87 2.67 -2.77 -2.36
CA ASP A 87 4.04 -2.25 -2.21
C ASP A 87 5.07 -3.34 -2.51
N LEU A 88 4.86 -4.52 -1.93
CA LEU A 88 5.70 -5.69 -2.11
C LEU A 88 5.74 -6.14 -3.59
N LEU A 89 4.57 -6.16 -4.24
CA LEU A 89 4.46 -6.47 -5.68
C LEU A 89 5.26 -5.49 -6.53
N PHE A 90 5.12 -4.18 -6.31
CA PHE A 90 5.81 -3.16 -7.10
C PHE A 90 7.33 -3.21 -6.93
N VAL A 91 7.82 -3.37 -5.69
CA VAL A 91 9.26 -3.53 -5.47
C VAL A 91 9.78 -4.80 -6.14
N THR A 92 9.04 -5.91 -6.04
CA THR A 92 9.45 -7.18 -6.66
C THR A 92 9.51 -7.09 -8.18
N ILE A 93 8.52 -6.43 -8.82
CA ILE A 93 8.51 -6.22 -10.28
C ILE A 93 9.73 -5.40 -10.70
N ASP A 94 10.05 -4.31 -10.01
CA ASP A 94 11.19 -3.46 -10.37
C ASP A 94 12.55 -4.14 -10.12
N LEU A 95 12.62 -5.10 -9.19
CA LEU A 95 13.82 -5.90 -8.95
C LEU A 95 14.05 -7.01 -9.99
N LEU A 96 13.01 -7.46 -10.70
CA LEU A 96 13.07 -8.55 -11.67
C LEU A 96 13.26 -8.07 -13.12
N ILE A 97 13.03 -6.79 -13.39
CA ILE A 97 13.19 -6.13 -14.70
C ILE A 97 14.57 -5.46 -14.76
#